data_AF-A0A497S7Z3-F1
#
_entry.id   AF-A0A497S7Z3-F1
#
_cell.length_a   1.000
_cell.length_b   1.000
_cell.length_c   1.000
_cell.angle_alpha   90.00
_cell.angle_beta   90.00
_cell.angle_gamma   90.00
#
_symmetry.space_group_name_H-M   'P 1'
#
loop_
_entity.id
_entity.type
_entity.pdbx_description
1 polymer ?
#
loop_
_entity_poly.entity_id
_entity_poly.type
_entity_poly.pdbx_seq_one_letter_code
_entity_poly.pdbx_strand_id
1 'polypeptide(L)' 'WKLGISYLRVRNFDGIAIIETLPEDIEKIIYKRDTIYDKLIDMGFRRVCVDIGGVLRKYRTLEI' A
#
# COMPACT_ATOMS: atom_id res chain seq x y z
N TRP A 1 -2.35 -11.28 8.64
CA TRP A 1 -1.85 -10.02 9.20
C TRP A 1 -2.94 -8.98 9.17
N LYS A 2 -3.38 -8.43 10.31
CA LYS A 2 -4.34 -7.32 10.34
C LYS A 2 -3.57 -6.01 10.48
N LEU A 3 -3.47 -5.25 9.39
CA LEU A 3 -2.78 -3.95 9.39
C LEU A 3 -3.65 -2.82 9.94
N GLY A 4 -4.96 -3.00 10.14
CA GLY A 4 -5.85 -1.93 10.60
C GLY A 4 -5.98 -0.76 9.60
N ILE A 5 -5.58 -1.02 8.36
CA ILE A 5 -5.70 -0.13 7.22
C ILE A 5 -7.00 -0.51 6.52
N SER A 6 -7.86 0.47 6.29
CA SER A 6 -9.21 0.26 5.78
C SER A 6 -9.17 -0.16 4.31
N TYR A 7 -8.22 0.40 3.56
CA TYR A 7 -8.00 0.09 2.16
C TYR A 7 -6.51 0.17 1.82
N LEU A 8 -5.96 -0.87 1.20
CA LEU A 8 -4.59 -0.90 0.73
C LEU A 8 -4.55 -1.55 -0.65
N ARG A 9 -3.97 -0.85 -1.62
CA ARG A 9 -3.69 -1.36 -2.95
C ARG A 9 -2.19 -1.22 -3.23
N VAL A 10 -1.60 -2.25 -3.82
CA VAL A 10 -0.21 -2.20 -4.27
C VAL A 10 -0.23 -2.25 -5.79
N ARG A 11 0.29 -1.20 -6.43
CA ARG A 11 0.55 -1.18 -7.87
C ARG A 11 1.99 -1.61 -8.12
N ASN A 12 2.16 -2.53 -9.06
CA ASN A 12 3.48 -2.90 -9.55
C ASN A 12 3.83 -2.02 -10.75
N PHE A 13 4.98 -1.34 -10.67
CA PHE A 13 5.59 -0.64 -11.78
C PHE A 13 7.06 -1.08 -11.90
N ASP A 14 7.33 -2.03 -12.79
CA ASP A 14 8.67 -2.58 -13.02
C ASP A 14 9.41 -2.99 -11.72
N GLY A 15 8.73 -3.74 -10.85
CA GLY A 15 9.30 -4.17 -9.57
C GLY A 15 9.36 -3.07 -8.50
N ILE A 16 8.73 -1.92 -8.73
CA ILE A 16 8.44 -0.93 -7.70
C ILE A 16 7.01 -1.18 -7.20
N ALA A 17 6.87 -1.42 -5.90
CA ALA A 17 5.57 -1.46 -5.23
C ALA A 17 5.16 -0.04 -4.84
N ILE A 18 4.08 0.47 -5.43
CA ILE A 18 3.47 1.75 -5.06
C ILE A 18 2.22 1.46 -4.23
N ILE A 19 2.24 1.84 -2.96
CA ILE A 19 1.14 1.68 -2.03
C ILE A 19 0.17 2.85 -2.20
N GLU A 20 -1.06 2.53 -2.60
CA GLU A 20 -2.21 3.44 -2.61
C GLU A 20 -3.12 3.08 -1.42
N THR A 21 -3.41 4.05 -0.56
CA THR A 21 -4.30 3.91 0.60
C THR A 21 -5.20 5.14 0.70
N LEU A 22 -6.19 5.13 1.59
CA LEU A 22 -6.90 6.35 1.96
C LEU A 22 -5.92 7.33 2.65
N PRO A 23 -6.04 8.64 2.43
CA PRO A 23 -5.15 9.64 3.05
C PRO A 23 -5.07 9.51 4.58
N GLU A 24 -6.21 9.28 5.25
CA GLU A 24 -6.30 9.09 6.70
C GLU A 24 -5.57 7.83 7.22
N ASP A 25 -5.25 6.89 6.33
CA ASP A 25 -4.55 5.65 6.68
C ASP A 25 -3.03 5.73 6.38
N ILE A 26 -2.53 6.82 5.76
CA ILE A 26 -1.10 6.97 5.44
C ILE A 26 -0.23 6.89 6.69
N GLU A 27 -0.64 7.52 7.79
CA GLU A 27 0.10 7.45 9.06
C GLU A 27 0.25 6.01 9.57
N LYS A 28 -0.76 5.16 9.35
CA LYS A 28 -0.70 3.74 9.72
C LYS A 28 0.29 2.97 8.85
N ILE A 29 0.46 3.34 7.57
CA ILE A 29 1.50 2.80 6.70
C ILE A 29 2.88 3.14 7.27
N ILE A 30 3.08 4.41 7.64
CA ILE A 30 4.34 4.88 8.21
C ILE A 30 4.65 4.15 9.52
N TYR A 31 3.67 4.01 10.41
CA TYR A 31 3.82 3.28 11.67
C TYR A 31 4.20 1.80 11.47
N LYS A 32 3.73 1.17 10.39
CA LYS A 32 4.00 -0.24 10.06
C LYS A 32 5.04 -0.40 8.95
N ARG A 33 5.83 0.64 8.70
CA ARG A 33 6.77 0.74 7.58
C ARG A 33 7.61 -0.52 7.42
N ASP A 34 8.31 -0.95 8.46
CA ASP A 34 9.31 -2.01 8.33
C ASP A 34 8.63 -3.35 8.00
N THR A 35 7.53 -3.68 8.68
CA THR A 35 6.72 -4.87 8.38
C THR A 35 6.17 -4.88 6.96
N ILE A 36 5.72 -3.74 6.45
CA ILE A 36 5.20 -3.61 5.08
C ILE A 36 6.35 -3.70 4.08
N TYR A 37 7.47 -3.03 4.36
CA TYR A 37 8.65 -2.99 3.52
C TYR A 37 9.23 -4.39 3.35
N ASP A 38 9.56 -5.07 4.44
CA ASP A 38 10.15 -6.41 4.43
C ASP A 38 9.29 -7.39 3.64
N LYS A 39 7.98 -7.37 3.88
CA LYS A 39 7.06 -8.23 3.14
C LYS A 39 7.04 -7.97 1.63
N LEU A 40 7.10 -6.71 1.21
CA LEU A 40 7.11 -6.38 -0.22
C LEU A 40 8.49 -6.69 -0.84
N ILE A 41 9.58 -6.52 -0.11
CA ILE A 41 10.90 -6.97 -0.56
C ILE A 41 10.93 -8.49 -0.71
N ASP A 42 10.40 -9.24 0.26
CA ASP A 42 10.28 -10.71 0.20
C ASP A 42 9.41 -11.19 -0.98
N MET A 43 8.45 -10.37 -1.42
CA MET A 43 7.64 -10.62 -2.62
C MET A 43 8.37 -10.32 -3.93
N GLY A 44 9.62 -9.83 -3.88
CA GLY A 44 10.47 -9.57 -5.05
C GLY A 44 10.42 -8.13 -5.56
N PHE A 45 9.78 -7.20 -4.84
CA PHE A 45 9.85 -5.79 -5.21
C PHE A 45 11.24 -5.23 -4.87
N ARG A 46 11.82 -4.44 -5.77
CA ARG A 46 13.12 -3.77 -5.59
C ARG A 46 13.00 -2.51 -4.73
N ARG A 47 11.82 -1.89 -4.72
CA ARG A 47 11.54 -0.65 -4.01
C ARG A 47 10.07 -0.58 -3.60
N VAL A 48 9.83 0.05 -2.46
CA VAL A 48 8.49 0.35 -1.96
C VAL A 48 8.32 1.86 -1.85
N CYS A 49 7.21 2.37 -2.37
CA CYS A 49 6.81 3.77 -2.36
C CYS A 49 5.39 3.89 -1.81
N VAL A 50 5.07 5.05 -1.25
CA VAL A 50 3.70 5.41 -0.85
C VAL A 50 3.23 6.56 -1.72
N ASP A 51 2.05 6.43 -2.32
CA ASP A 51 1.40 7.53 -3.03
C ASP A 51 0.76 8.48 -2.01
N ILE A 52 1.33 9.67 -1.87
CA ILE A 52 0.85 10.72 -0.95
C ILE A 52 -0.48 11.31 -1.38
N GLY A 53 -0.87 11.17 -2.65
CA GLY A 53 -2.21 11.53 -3.12
C GLY A 53 -3.27 10.53 -2.66
N GLY A 54 -2.85 9.32 -2.24
CA GLY A 54 -3.72 8.24 -1.86
C GLY A 54 -4.59 7.74 -3.02
N VAL A 55 -5.62 6.95 -2.69
CA VAL A 55 -6.64 6.58 -3.67
C VAL A 55 -7.76 7.63 -3.66
N LEU A 56 -7.92 8.35 -4.77
CA LEU A 56 -8.96 9.39 -4.93
C LEU A 56 -10.38 8.80 -5.03
N ARG A 57 -10.51 7.51 -5.33
CA ARG A 57 -11.80 6.84 -5.49
C ARG A 57 -12.10 5.97 -4.28
N LYS A 58 -12.85 6.53 -3.34
CA LYS A 58 -13.81 5.74 -2.54
C LYS A 58 -14.68 4.98 -3.54
N TYR A 59 -14.59 3.65 -3.56
CA TYR A 59 -15.44 2.71 -4.30
C TYR A 59 -15.22 2.63 -5.83
N ARG A 60 -14.42 1.65 -6.24
CA ARG A 60 -14.90 0.55 -7.09
C ARG A 60 -14.30 -0.74 -6.55
N THR A 61 -14.94 -1.30 -5.53
CA THR A 61 -14.83 -2.73 -5.26
C THR A 61 -15.34 -3.42 -6.51
N LEU A 62 -14.44 -3.95 -7.34
CA LEU A 62 -14.81 -4.99 -8.29
C LEU A 62 -14.96 -6.24 -7.43
N GLU A 63 -16.21 -6.60 -7.15
CA GLU A 63 -16.53 -7.96 -6.75
C GLU A 63 -16.22 -8.87 -7.95
N ILE A 64 -15.18 -9.68 -7.81
CA ILE A 64 -14.92 -10.86 -8.62
C ILE A 64 -14.57 -11.99 -7.64
#